data_AF-Q5KRA9-F1
#
_entry.id   AF-Q5KRA9-F1
#
_cell.length_a   1.000
_cell.length_b   1.000
_cell.length_c   1.000
_cell.angle_alpha   90.00
_cell.angle_beta   90.00
_cell.angle_gamma   90.00
#
_symmetry.space_group_name_H-M   'P 1'
#
loop_
_entity.id
_entity.type
_entity.pdbx_description
1 polymer ?
#
loop_
_entity_poly.entity_id
_entity_poly.type
_entity_poly.pdbx_seq_one_letter_code
_entity_poly.pdbx_strand_id
1 'polypeptide(L)' 'YVLAPSTGKTHQLRIHMRDFAAPILGDPLYPVLHAVDDEDYTTPMHLIARTLTFVDPQTNEERTFVSNRPTGSL' A
#
# COMPACT_ATOMS: atom_id res chain seq x y z
N TYR A 1 -10.83 3.48 2.71
CA TYR A 1 -10.14 4.68 2.20
C TYR A 1 -9.55 4.40 0.82
N VAL A 2 -9.43 5.41 -0.04
CA VAL A 2 -8.58 5.36 -1.26
C VAL A 2 -7.35 6.23 -0.98
N LEU A 3 -6.16 5.70 -1.25
CA LEU A 3 -4.89 6.38 -1.00
C LEU A 3 -4.19 6.68 -2.32
N ALA A 4 -3.78 7.93 -2.52
CA ALA A 4 -3.05 8.39 -3.70
C ALA A 4 -1.77 9.13 -3.23
N PRO A 5 -0.63 8.43 -3.13
CA PRO A 5 0.61 9.06 -2.65
C PRO A 5 1.15 10.05 -3.69
N SER A 6 1.53 11.25 -3.24
CA SER A 6 2.17 12.27 -4.10
C SER A 6 3.66 12.03 -4.32
N THR A 7 4.27 11.12 -3.55
CA THR A 7 5.70 10.75 -3.68
C THR A 7 5.86 9.23 -3.60
N GLY A 8 7.05 8.72 -3.91
CA GLY A 8 7.37 7.28 -3.82
C GLY A 8 8.18 6.89 -2.58
N LYS A 9 8.07 7.61 -1.47
CA LYS A 9 8.89 7.33 -0.27
C LYS A 9 8.55 5.95 0.32
N THR A 10 9.58 5.24 0.78
CA THR A 10 9.43 3.93 1.45
C THR A 10 8.46 4.04 2.62
N HIS A 11 7.50 3.13 2.67
CA HIS A 11 6.47 3.02 3.73
C HIS A 11 5.59 4.26 3.92
N GLN A 12 5.56 5.22 2.98
CA GLN A 12 4.87 6.50 3.15
C GLN A 12 3.41 6.35 3.60
N LEU A 13 2.62 5.57 2.87
CA LEU A 13 1.20 5.38 3.18
C LEU A 13 0.99 4.71 4.54
N ARG A 14 1.84 3.74 4.89
CA ARG A 14 1.78 2.99 6.16
C ARG A 14 1.97 3.91 7.36
N ILE A 15 3.01 4.74 7.31
CA ILE A 15 3.34 5.72 8.35
C ILE A 15 2.26 6.80 8.44
N HIS A 16 1.84 7.37 7.32
CA HIS A 16 0.81 8.41 7.32
C HIS A 16 -0.52 7.90 7.91
N MET A 17 -0.94 6.70 7.54
CA MET A 17 -2.18 6.11 8.05
C MET A 17 -2.10 5.81 9.56
N ARG A 18 -0.94 5.36 10.06
CA ARG A 18 -0.67 5.31 11.51
C ARG A 18 -0.82 6.68 12.16
N ASP A 19 -0.19 7.71 11.60
CA ASP A 19 -0.19 9.07 12.16
C ASP A 19 -1.58 9.71 12.19
N PHE A 20 -2.46 9.29 11.27
CA PHE A 20 -3.87 9.66 11.26
C PHE A 20 -4.76 8.78 12.14
N ALA A 21 -4.18 7.98 13.05
CA ALA A 21 -4.89 7.04 13.93
C ALA A 21 -5.80 6.05 13.17
N ALA A 22 -5.45 5.74 11.91
CA ALA A 22 -6.15 4.79 11.06
C ALA A 22 -5.15 3.79 10.45
N PRO A 23 -4.38 3.03 11.25
CA PRO A 23 -3.34 2.14 10.74
C PRO A 23 -3.90 1.10 9.77
N ILE A 24 -3.06 0.66 8.84
CA ILE A 24 -3.42 -0.33 7.84
C ILE A 24 -3.53 -1.70 8.52
N LEU A 25 -4.64 -2.39 8.29
CA LEU A 25 -4.86 -3.73 8.81
C LEU A 25 -3.84 -4.72 8.24
N GLY A 26 -3.29 -5.58 9.10
CA GLY A 26 -2.25 -6.54 8.72
C GLY A 26 -0.91 -5.90 8.35
N ASP A 27 -0.67 -4.64 8.74
CA ASP A 27 0.66 -4.06 8.63
C ASP A 27 1.57 -4.66 9.74
N PRO A 28 2.63 -5.40 9.38
CA PRO A 28 3.47 -6.08 10.37
C PRO A 28 4.44 -5.15 11.11
N LEU A 29 4.59 -3.89 10.68
CA LEU A 29 5.56 -2.94 11.27
C LEU A 29 4.90 -1.74 11.96
N TYR A 30 3.63 -1.45 11.65
CA TYR A 30 2.91 -0.31 12.20
C TYR A 30 1.53 -0.74 12.70
N PRO A 31 1.03 -0.18 13.81
CA PRO A 31 1.51 1.03 14.47
C PRO A 31 2.70 0.83 15.41
N VAL A 32 2.93 -0.41 15.87
CA VAL A 32 4.02 -0.77 16.79
C VAL A 32 5.15 -1.39 15.97
N LEU A 33 6.36 -0.86 16.10
CA LEU A 33 7.54 -1.46 15.47
C LEU A 33 7.85 -2.79 16.15
N HIS A 34 7.68 -3.89 15.41
CA HIS A 34 8.16 -5.21 15.80
C HIS A 34 9.64 -5.38 15.44
N ALA A 35 10.36 -6.22 16.19
CA ALA A 35 11.71 -6.62 15.81
C ALA A 35 11.63 -7.46 14.52
N VAL A 36 12.65 -7.35 13.65
CA VAL A 36 12.65 -7.94 12.29
C VAL A 36 12.43 -9.46 12.30
N ASP A 37 12.75 -10.13 13.41
CA ASP A 37 12.61 -11.58 13.57
C ASP A 37 11.17 -12.05 13.89
N ASP A 38 10.23 -11.11 14.12
CA ASP A 38 8.82 -11.37 14.49
C ASP A 38 7.83 -11.00 13.36
N GLU A 39 8.22 -11.10 12.09
CA GLU A 39 7.32 -10.85 10.97
C GLU A 39 6.26 -11.96 10.84
N ASP A 40 5.12 -11.78 11.53
CA ASP A 40 3.94 -12.62 11.43
C ASP A 40 3.14 -12.31 10.15
N TYR A 41 3.32 -13.13 9.12
CA TYR A 41 2.61 -13.04 7.85
C TYR A 41 1.24 -13.74 7.82
N THR A 42 0.75 -14.25 8.95
CA THR A 42 -0.56 -14.91 9.00
C THR A 42 -1.71 -13.95 8.73
N THR A 43 -1.51 -12.65 9.01
CA THR A 43 -2.45 -11.58 8.67
C THR A 43 -1.86 -10.73 7.54
N PRO A 44 -2.27 -10.94 6.27
CA PRO A 44 -1.70 -10.19 5.15
C PRO A 44 -2.04 -8.70 5.25
N MET A 45 -1.19 -7.84 4.72
CA MET A 45 -1.42 -6.39 4.71
C MET A 45 -2.59 -6.02 3.77
N HIS A 46 -3.53 -5.23 4.28
CA HIS A 46 -4.69 -4.74 3.53
C HIS A 46 -4.38 -3.45 2.77
N LEU A 47 -3.22 -3.44 2.08
CA LEU A 47 -2.79 -2.36 1.21
C LEU A 47 -2.44 -2.94 -0.17
N ILE A 48 -3.08 -2.42 -1.20
CA ILE A 48 -2.87 -2.86 -2.56
C ILE A 48 -2.74 -1.68 -3.52
N ALA A 49 -1.80 -1.77 -4.46
CA ALA A 49 -1.78 -0.91 -5.62
C ALA A 49 -2.96 -1.29 -6.55
N ARG A 50 -4.09 -0.60 -6.39
CA ARG A 50 -5.30 -0.86 -7.18
C ARG A 50 -5.16 -0.39 -8.62
N THR A 51 -4.63 0.81 -8.82
CA THR A 51 -4.54 1.46 -10.13
C THR A 51 -3.17 2.09 -10.30
N LEU A 52 -2.60 1.98 -11.50
CA LEU A 52 -1.38 2.66 -11.92
C LEU A 52 -1.62 3.31 -13.28
N THR A 53 -1.38 4.62 -13.36
CA THR A 53 -1.53 5.41 -14.59
C THR A 53 -0.23 6.14 -14.89
N PHE A 54 0.24 6.05 -16.13
CA PHE A 54 1.43 6.76 -16.61
C PHE A 54 1.40 6.93 -18.12
N VAL A 55 2.22 7.84 -18.63
CA VAL A 55 2.47 7.98 -20.07
C VAL A 55 3.41 6.87 -20.51
N ASP A 56 2.97 5.99 -21.39
CA ASP A 56 3.79 4.90 -21.93
C ASP A 56 4.97 5.49 -22.72
N PRO A 57 6.23 5.23 -22.35
CA PRO A 57 7.39 5.82 -23.01
C PRO A 57 7.57 5.36 -24.46
N GLN A 58 6.94 4.26 -24.89
CA GLN A 58 7.03 3.75 -26.27
C GLN A 58 5.99 4.40 -27.19
N THR A 59 4.78 4.63 -26.69
CA THR A 59 3.65 5.14 -27.49
C THR A 59 3.30 6.59 -27.23
N ASN A 60 3.81 7.16 -26.12
CA ASN A 60 3.49 8.49 -25.60
C ASN A 60 1.99 8.69 -25.28
N GLU A 61 1.24 7.59 -25.13
CA GLU A 61 -0.16 7.59 -24.74
C GLU A 61 -0.32 7.33 -23.24
N GLU A 62 -1.36 7.89 -22.63
CA GLU A 62 -1.71 7.57 -21.25
C GLU A 62 -2.24 6.13 -21.17
N ARG A 63 -1.68 5.33 -20.26
CA ARG A 63 -2.14 3.98 -19.99
C ARG A 63 -2.50 3.82 -18.53
N THR A 64 -3.58 3.08 -18.29
CA THR A 64 -4.05 2.74 -16.96
C THR A 64 -4.14 1.23 -16.80
N PHE A 65 -3.56 0.73 -15.71
CA PHE A 65 -3.62 -0.67 -15.31
C PHE A 65 -4.40 -0.78 -14.00
N VAL A 66 -5.27 -1.78 -13.91
CA VAL A 66 -6.07 -2.07 -12.71
C VAL A 66 -5.74 -3.48 -12.23
N SER A 67 -5.36 -3.60 -10.96
CA SER A 67 -5.14 -4.89 -10.33
C SER A 67 -6.48 -5.59 -10.09
N ASN A 68 -6.53 -6.91 -10.31
CA ASN A 68 -7.68 -7.75 -9.99
C ASN A 68 -7.57 -8.44 -8.63
N ARG A 69 -6.47 -8.24 -7.89
CA ARG A 69 -6.32 -8.85 -6.57
C ARG A 69 -7.31 -8.20 -5.59
N PRO A 70 -8.04 -8.98 -4.79
CA PRO A 70 -8.86 -8.40 -3.73
C PRO A 70 -7.96 -7.77 -2.67
N THR A 71 -8.43 -6.69 -2.05
CA THR A 71 -7.92 -6.29 -0.73
C THR A 71 -8.49 -7.31 0.27
N GLY A 72 -7.70 -7.81 1.22
CA GLY A 72 -8.09 -8.95 2.10
C GLY A 72 -9.51 -8.85 2.67
N SER A 73 -10.17 -9.99 2.88
CA SER A 73 -11.50 -10.01 3.51
C SER A 73 -11.40 -9.64 4.98
N LEU A 74 -12.39 -8.91 5.49
CA LEU A 74 -12.58 -8.71 6.94
C LEU A 74 -12.98 -10.01 7.62
#